data_AF-A0AAD5G0B8-F1
#
_entry.id   AF-A0AAD5G0B8-F1
#
_cell.length_a   1.000
_cell.length_b   1.000
_cell.length_c   1.000
_cell.angle_alpha   90.00
_cell.angle_beta   90.00
_cell.angle_gamma   90.00
#
_symmetry.space_group_name_H-M   'P 1'
#
loop_
_entity.id
_entity.type
_entity.pdbx_description
1 polymer ?
#
loop_
_entity_poly.entity_id
_entity_poly.type
_entity_poly.pdbx_seq_one_letter_code
_entity_poly.pdbx_strand_id
1 'polypeptide(L)' 'MSEQGDPQQHREDGGSVSNPIPTNDHERIRRTKIMNSLDNLDYMMLIATQQKKSIAQVKYELKLRLINGD' A
#
# COMPACT_ATOMS: atom_id res chain seq x y z
N MET A 1 -5.49 -2.11 54.42
CA MET A 1 -6.51 -2.49 53.43
C MET A 1 -6.85 -1.20 52.69
N SER A 2 -6.15 -0.91 51.60
CA SER A 2 -6.55 -1.16 50.18
C SER A 2 -7.37 0.02 49.66
N GLU A 3 -7.22 0.60 48.47
CA GLU A 3 -6.36 0.43 47.29
C GLU A 3 -6.56 1.71 46.42
N GLN A 4 -5.61 2.00 45.53
CA GLN A 4 -5.68 3.01 44.47
C GLN A 4 -6.83 2.77 43.47
N GLY A 5 -7.28 3.83 42.80
CA GLY A 5 -8.08 3.75 41.58
C GLY A 5 -8.47 5.13 41.01
N ASP A 6 -7.73 5.60 40.01
CA ASP A 6 -8.14 6.61 39.00
C ASP A 6 -9.14 5.96 37.99
N PRO A 7 -9.91 6.66 37.12
CA PRO A 7 -9.35 7.68 36.22
C PRO A 7 -10.21 8.91 35.83
N GLN A 8 -9.46 9.95 35.45
CA GLN A 8 -9.75 11.11 34.60
C GLN A 8 -10.83 10.91 33.52
N GLN A 9 -11.82 11.81 33.50
CA GLN A 9 -12.70 12.06 32.35
C GLN A 9 -12.13 13.22 31.51
N HIS A 10 -11.45 12.88 30.41
CA HIS A 10 -11.10 13.83 29.36
C HIS A 10 -12.31 14.02 28.44
N ARG A 11 -12.75 15.28 28.30
CA ARG A 11 -13.85 15.68 27.42
C ARG A 11 -13.45 15.47 25.95
N GLU A 12 -14.39 14.96 25.17
CA GLU A 12 -14.25 14.61 23.76
C GLU A 12 -13.84 15.83 22.91
N ASP A 13 -12.68 15.69 22.27
CA ASP A 13 -12.10 16.61 21.30
C ASP A 13 -12.81 16.49 19.95
N GLY A 14 -12.81 17.59 19.22
CA GLY A 14 -13.49 17.77 17.94
C GLY A 14 -13.01 16.79 16.86
N GLY A 15 -13.85 16.65 15.84
CA GLY A 15 -13.65 15.73 14.72
C GLY A 15 -12.26 15.81 14.11
N SER A 16 -11.44 14.83 14.46
CA SER A 16 -10.20 14.52 13.75
C SER A 16 -10.52 13.34 12.85
N VAL A 17 -10.81 13.63 11.57
CA VAL A 17 -10.73 12.63 10.52
C VAL A 17 -9.26 12.27 10.43
N SER A 18 -8.85 11.31 11.24
CA SER A 18 -7.50 10.77 11.24
C SER A 18 -7.29 10.09 9.89
N ASN A 19 -6.76 10.83 8.93
CA ASN A 19 -6.03 10.21 7.83
C ASN A 19 -4.86 9.46 8.47
N PRO A 20 -4.88 8.12 8.49
CA PRO A 20 -3.83 7.38 9.15
C PRO A 20 -2.57 7.62 8.34
N ILE A 21 -1.48 8.01 9.00
CA ILE A 21 -0.15 8.09 8.40
C ILE A 21 0.30 6.65 8.12
N PRO A 22 0.55 6.24 6.86
CA PRO A 22 1.11 4.92 6.59
C PRO A 22 2.23 5.05 5.54
N THR A 23 3.21 5.92 5.78
CA THR A 23 4.18 6.31 4.76
C THR A 23 5.30 5.28 4.54
N ASN A 24 5.31 4.15 5.25
CA ASN A 24 6.23 3.03 5.00
C ASN A 24 5.48 1.74 4.62
N ASP A 25 4.41 1.41 5.35
CA ASP A 25 3.72 0.14 5.16
C ASP A 25 2.96 0.06 3.84
N HIS A 26 2.32 1.15 3.42
CA HIS A 26 1.63 1.19 2.13
C HIS A 26 2.63 1.12 0.98
N GLU A 27 3.74 1.86 1.08
CA GLU A 27 4.85 1.81 0.13
C GLU A 27 5.41 0.39 0.02
N ARG A 28 5.73 -0.25 1.15
CA ARG A 28 6.22 -1.62 1.21
C ARG A 28 5.25 -2.59 0.55
N ILE A 29 3.95 -2.51 0.89
CA ILE A 29 2.92 -3.36 0.31
C ILE A 29 2.80 -3.13 -1.21
N ARG A 30 2.85 -1.87 -1.68
CA ARG A 30 2.81 -1.56 -3.11
C ARG A 30 4.00 -2.17 -3.84
N ARG A 31 5.21 -1.98 -3.33
CA ARG A 31 6.44 -2.55 -3.90
C ARG A 31 6.35 -4.08 -3.98
N THR A 32 5.91 -4.74 -2.90
CA THR A 32 5.75 -6.20 -2.89
C THR A 32 4.75 -6.67 -3.96
N LYS A 33 3.61 -6.00 -4.10
CA LYS A 33 2.62 -6.34 -5.15
C LYS A 33 3.21 -6.21 -6.55
N ILE A 34 3.97 -5.14 -6.81
CA ILE A 34 4.62 -4.93 -8.10
C ILE A 34 5.68 -6.00 -8.37
N MET A 35 6.52 -6.33 -7.39
CA MET A 35 7.55 -7.37 -7.53
C MET A 35 6.92 -8.74 -7.81
N ASN A 36 5.88 -9.12 -7.04
CA ASN A 36 5.14 -10.37 -7.29
C ASN A 36 4.50 -10.40 -8.69
N SER A 37 4.05 -9.25 -9.19
CA SER A 37 3.49 -9.13 -10.54
C SER A 37 4.56 -9.33 -11.62
N LEU A 38 5.77 -8.82 -11.40
CA LEU A 38 6.90 -8.95 -12.33
C LEU A 38 7.44 -10.38 -12.41
N ASP A 39 7.37 -11.13 -11.31
CA ASP A 39 7.86 -12.50 -11.20
C ASP A 39 6.88 -13.54 -11.77
N ASN A 40 5.58 -13.20 -11.87
CA ASN A 40 4.56 -14.10 -12.41
C ASN A 40 4.35 -13.88 -13.92
N LEU A 41 4.90 -14.79 -14.74
CA LEU A 41 4.82 -14.70 -16.20
C LEU A 41 3.38 -14.79 -16.74
N ASP A 42 2.54 -15.65 -16.18
CA ASP A 42 1.14 -15.82 -16.62
C ASP A 42 0.33 -14.56 -16.35
N TYR A 43 0.55 -13.95 -15.19
CA TYR A 43 -0.06 -12.67 -14.82
C TYR A 43 0.41 -11.55 -15.74
N MET A 44 1.69 -11.51 -16.08
CA MET A 44 2.25 -10.58 -17.05
C MET A 44 1.62 -10.74 -18.44
N MET A 45 1.40 -11.97 -18.89
CA MET A 45 0.76 -12.27 -20.18
C MET A 45 -0.72 -11.86 -20.17
N LEU A 46 -1.44 -12.10 -19.07
CA LEU A 46 -2.82 -11.68 -18.89
C LEU A 46 -2.95 -10.16 -19.00
N ILE A 47 -2.13 -9.41 -18.24
CA ILE A 47 -2.16 -7.94 -18.26
C ILE A 47 -1.76 -7.40 -19.64
N ALA A 48 -0.71 -7.94 -20.25
CA ALA A 48 -0.26 -7.52 -21.59
C ALA A 48 -1.37 -7.66 -22.62
N THR A 49 -2.09 -8.78 -22.58
CA THR A 49 -3.26 -9.04 -23.44
C THR A 49 -4.39 -8.03 -23.19
N GLN A 50 -4.75 -7.80 -21.92
CA GLN A 50 -5.80 -6.86 -21.54
C GLN A 50 -5.47 -5.42 -21.95
N GLN A 51 -4.21 -5.01 -21.81
CA GLN A 51 -3.75 -3.65 -22.14
C GLN A 51 -3.41 -3.46 -23.62
N LYS A 52 -3.45 -4.51 -24.44
CA LYS A 52 -2.99 -4.50 -25.83
C LYS A 52 -1.55 -3.98 -25.97
N LYS A 53 -0.68 -4.38 -25.03
CA LYS A 53 0.74 -4.01 -24.97
C LYS A 53 1.60 -5.27 -25.01
N SER A 54 2.86 -5.11 -25.40
CA SER A 54 3.84 -6.18 -25.23
C SER A 54 4.18 -6.40 -23.76
N ILE A 55 4.60 -7.61 -23.40
CA ILE A 55 5.09 -7.92 -22.04
C ILE A 55 6.23 -6.97 -21.64
N ALA A 56 7.10 -6.59 -22.58
CA ALA A 56 8.20 -5.66 -22.32
C ALA A 56 7.69 -4.27 -21.90
N GLN A 57 6.65 -3.75 -22.57
CA GLN A 57 6.03 -2.47 -22.21
C GLN A 57 5.38 -2.53 -20.81
N VAL A 58 4.65 -3.60 -20.51
CA VAL A 58 4.05 -3.78 -19.17
C VAL A 58 5.13 -3.88 -18.08
N LYS A 59 6.22 -4.62 -18.33
CA LYS A 59 7.35 -4.71 -17.39
C LYS A 59 7.98 -3.34 -17.14
N TYR A 60 8.15 -2.55 -18.18
CA TYR A 60 8.71 -1.20 -18.07
C TYR A 60 7.82 -0.30 -17.21
N GLU A 61 6.52 -0.27 -17.46
CA GLU A 61 5.56 0.52 -16.69
C GLU A 61 5.50 0.12 -15.22
N LEU A 62 5.51 -1.19 -14.93
CA LEU A 62 5.56 -1.70 -13.56
C LEU A 62 6.85 -1.29 -12.84
N LYS A 63 8.00 -1.35 -13.53
CA LYS A 63 9.27 -0.87 -12.96
C LYS A 63 9.26 0.64 -12.70
N LEU A 64 8.65 1.44 -13.57
CA LEU A 64 8.48 2.87 -13.32
C LEU A 64 7.65 3.12 -12.05
N ARG A 65 6.51 2.45 -11.89
CA ARG A 65 5.66 2.54 -10.68
C ARG A 65 6.38 2.07 -9.41
N LEU A 66 7.30 1.11 -9.55
CA LEU A 66 8.14 0.64 -8.44
C LEU A 66 9.12 1.71 -7.97
N ILE A 67 9.67 2.52 -8.89
CA ILE A 67 10.67 3.55 -8.58
C ILE A 67 10.00 4.84 -8.11
N ASN A 68 8.95 5.28 -8.81
CA ASN A 68 8.41 6.63 -8.65
C ASN A 68 7.36 6.74 -7.54
N GLY A 69 6.67 5.64 -7.21
CA GLY A 69 5.54 5.66 -6.29
C GLY A 69 4.35 6.43 -6.84
N ASP A 70 3.40 5.66 -7.42
CA ASP A 70 2.23 6.09 -8.19
C ASP A 70 2.48 7.05 -9.38
#